data_AF-A0A9E5FJ85-F1
#
_entry.id   AF-A0A9E5FJ85-F1
#
_cell.length_a   1.000
_cell.length_b   1.000
_cell.length_c   1.000
_cell.angle_alpha   90.00
_cell.angle_beta   90.00
_cell.angle_gamma   90.00
#
_symmetry.space_group_name_H-M   'P 1'
#
loop_
_entity.id
_entity.type
_entity.pdbx_description
1 polymer ?
#
loop_
_entity_poly.entity_id
_entity_poly.type
_entity_poly.pdbx_seq_one_letter_code
_entity_poly.pdbx_strand_id
1 'polypeptide(L)'
;MKTRISPLLIFIVLALVVAALLFTLPLNLFPGEITYQKGLSTYTLKDHNLSLSYFIGMGLNEGDLDNVKSFKLTAWGYALAACYILLLPGIIAYRVYISQNKK
;
A
#
# COMPACT_ATOMS: atom_id res chain seq x y z
N MET A 1 -7.22 -26.13 -26.94
CA MET A 1 -7.60 -26.32 -25.52
C MET A 1 -7.57 -24.95 -24.85
N LYS A 2 -8.72 -24.32 -24.55
CA LYS A 2 -8.78 -22.95 -24.00
C LYS A 2 -8.63 -23.03 -22.48
N THR A 3 -7.43 -22.84 -21.97
CA THR A 3 -7.15 -22.79 -20.52
C THR A 3 -7.94 -21.65 -19.89
N ARG A 4 -9.01 -21.97 -19.15
CA ARG A 4 -9.74 -20.99 -18.35
C ARG A 4 -8.96 -20.75 -17.07
N ILE A 5 -8.29 -19.60 -16.98
CA ILE A 5 -7.65 -19.17 -15.74
C ILE A 5 -8.76 -18.76 -14.76
N SER A 6 -8.69 -19.26 -13.53
CA SER A 6 -9.66 -18.91 -12.48
C SER A 6 -9.58 -17.40 -12.18
N PRO A 7 -10.71 -16.66 -12.20
CA PRO A 7 -10.74 -15.24 -11.83
C PRO A 7 -10.18 -14.97 -10.43
N LEU A 8 -10.38 -15.89 -9.49
CA LEU A 8 -9.84 -15.81 -8.14
C LEU A 8 -8.31 -15.91 -8.13
N LEU A 9 -7.73 -16.74 -9.00
CA LEU A 9 -6.27 -16.83 -9.13
C LEU A 9 -5.71 -15.52 -9.69
N ILE A 10 -6.38 -14.92 -10.67
CA ILE A 10 -6.00 -13.60 -11.22
C ILE A 10 -6.03 -12.53 -10.14
N PHE A 11 -7.07 -12.50 -9.31
CA PHE A 11 -7.17 -11.58 -8.18
C PHE A 11 -5.98 -11.74 -7.23
N ILE A 12 -5.70 -12.96 -6.76
CA ILE A 12 -4.62 -13.21 -5.80
C ILE A 12 -3.27 -12.81 -6.38
N VAL A 13 -2.96 -13.24 -7.61
CA VAL A 13 -1.68 -12.92 -8.24
C VAL A 13 -1.51 -11.41 -8.42
N LEU A 14 -2.53 -10.72 -8.91
CA LEU A 14 -2.46 -9.27 -9.10
C LEU A 14 -2.38 -8.53 -7.76
N ALA A 15 -3.13 -8.95 -6.74
CA ALA A 15 -3.06 -8.35 -5.40
C ALA A 15 -1.67 -8.53 -4.79
N LEU A 16 -1.06 -9.71 -4.94
CA LEU A 16 0.31 -9.96 -4.49
C LEU A 16 1.33 -9.11 -5.26
N VAL A 17 1.19 -8.99 -6.58
CA VAL A 17 2.09 -8.15 -7.40
C VAL A 17 1.97 -6.68 -6.98
N VAL A 18 0.75 -6.15 -6.85
CA VAL A 18 0.54 -4.76 -6.43
C VAL A 18 1.05 -4.53 -5.01
N ALA A 19 0.75 -5.43 -4.07
CA ALA A 19 1.27 -5.34 -2.71
C ALA A 19 2.80 -5.36 -2.70
N ALA A 20 3.43 -6.30 -3.41
CA ALA A 20 4.88 -6.39 -3.50
C ALA A 20 5.49 -5.09 -4.01
N LEU A 21 4.94 -4.49 -5.07
CA LEU A 21 5.42 -3.21 -5.58
C LEU A 21 5.28 -2.07 -4.57
N LEU A 22 4.12 -1.96 -3.90
CA LEU A 22 3.89 -0.90 -2.92
C LEU A 22 4.77 -1.03 -1.67
N PHE A 23 5.06 -2.26 -1.25
CA PHE A 23 5.90 -2.53 -0.10
C PHE A 23 7.40 -2.52 -0.43
N THR A 24 7.82 -2.77 -1.67
CA THR A 24 9.25 -2.78 -2.05
C THR A 24 9.75 -1.43 -2.56
N LEU A 25 8.88 -0.61 -3.16
CA LEU A 25 9.27 0.67 -3.73
C LEU A 25 8.91 1.83 -2.78
N PRO A 26 9.80 2.84 -2.60
CA PRO A 26 9.57 3.99 -1.74
C PRO A 26 8.58 5.00 -2.36
N LEU A 27 7.34 4.56 -2.56
CA LEU A 27 6.25 5.34 -3.14
C LEU A 27 5.54 6.16 -2.07
N ASN A 28 5.82 7.47 -1.98
CA ASN A 28 5.19 8.40 -1.02
C ASN A 28 3.77 8.80 -1.46
N LEU A 29 2.86 7.81 -1.47
CA LEU A 29 1.49 7.95 -1.98
C LEU A 29 0.44 7.97 -0.87
N PHE A 30 0.76 7.51 0.33
CA PHE A 30 -0.24 7.21 1.34
C PHE A 30 -0.26 8.28 2.43
N PRO A 31 -1.39 8.99 2.64
CA PRO A 31 -1.49 9.99 3.69
C PRO A 31 -1.15 9.43 5.07
N GLY A 32 -0.18 10.05 5.73
CA GLY A 32 0.35 9.61 7.02
C GLY A 32 0.68 10.76 7.96
N GLU A 33 0.99 10.39 9.20
CA GLU A 33 1.42 11.31 10.24
C GLU A 33 2.77 10.85 10.79
N ILE A 34 3.68 11.79 11.02
CA ILE A 34 4.99 11.56 11.63
C ILE A 34 5.07 12.37 12.92
N THR A 35 5.37 11.69 14.03
CA THR A 35 5.62 12.30 15.34
C THR A 35 7.11 12.39 15.58
N TYR A 36 7.60 13.61 15.70
CA TYR A 36 8.97 13.93 16.07
C TYR A 36 9.09 14.19 17.57
N GLN A 37 10.24 13.84 18.14
CA GLN A 37 10.62 14.17 19.50
C GLN A 37 11.73 15.22 19.48
N LYS A 38 11.49 16.38 20.10
CA LYS A 38 12.49 17.44 20.26
C LYS A 38 12.61 17.78 21.74
N GLY A 39 13.61 17.21 22.41
CA GLY A 39 13.79 17.33 23.86
C GLY A 39 12.63 16.69 24.64
N LEU A 40 11.94 17.48 25.46
CA LEU A 40 10.80 17.07 26.29
C LEU A 40 9.43 17.17 25.59
N SER A 41 9.36 17.71 24.36
CA SER A 41 8.10 17.94 23.64
C SER A 41 8.01 17.08 22.37
N THR A 42 6.79 16.64 22.07
CA THR A 42 6.45 15.86 20.86
C THR A 42 5.64 16.70 19.90
N TYR A 43 6.00 16.65 18.61
CA TYR A 43 5.33 17.40 17.55
C TYR A 43 4.89 16.43 16.45
N THR A 44 3.61 16.45 16.06
CA THR A 44 3.06 15.57 15.01
C THR A 44 2.78 16.36 13.75
N LEU A 45 3.41 15.97 12.64
CA LEU A 45 3.08 16.45 11.30
C LEU A 45 2.00 15.56 10.72
N LYS A 46 0.85 16.15 10.35
CA LYS A 46 -0.35 15.40 9.93
C LYS A 46 -0.59 15.30 8.42
N ASP A 47 0.16 16.06 7.63
CA ASP A 47 -0.01 16.15 6.16
C ASP A 47 1.23 15.64 5.43
N HIS A 48 1.75 14.47 5.80
CA HIS A 48 2.92 13.89 5.16
C HIS A 48 2.55 12.59 4.45
N ASN A 49 2.86 12.50 3.16
CA ASN A 49 2.68 11.24 2.45
C ASN A 49 3.81 10.27 2.80
N LEU A 50 3.44 9.09 3.25
CA LEU A 50 4.34 8.00 3.59
C LEU A 50 4.34 6.94 2.49
N SER A 51 5.44 6.21 2.43
CA SER A 51 5.51 4.96 1.68
C SER A 51 5.15 3.76 2.55
N LEU A 52 4.53 2.74 1.96
CA LEU A 52 4.36 1.45 2.62
C LEU A 52 5.70 0.73 2.82
N SER A 53 6.71 1.02 1.99
CA SER A 53 8.02 0.39 2.11
C SER A 53 8.72 0.73 3.43
N TYR A 54 8.47 1.93 3.96
CA TYR A 54 9.01 2.36 5.26
C TYR A 54 8.53 1.47 6.42
N PHE A 55 7.33 0.89 6.32
CA PHE A 55 6.80 -0.02 7.36
C PHE A 55 7.52 -1.37 7.38
N ILE A 56 8.23 -1.73 6.31
CA ILE A 56 9.07 -2.93 6.26
C ILE A 56 10.56 -2.60 6.15
N GLY A 57 10.92 -1.35 6.45
CA GLY A 57 12.31 -0.89 6.49
C GLY A 57 12.98 -0.67 5.13
N MET A 58 12.23 -0.76 4.02
CA MET A 58 12.77 -0.50 2.69
C MET A 58 12.65 0.96 2.29
N GLY A 59 13.73 1.50 1.72
CA GLY A 59 13.79 2.89 1.25
C GLY A 59 14.05 3.94 2.34
N LEU A 60 14.41 3.51 3.55
CA LEU A 60 14.91 4.40 4.61
C LEU A 60 16.43 4.53 4.49
N ASN A 61 16.94 5.76 4.56
CA ASN A 61 18.37 6.04 4.65
C ASN A 61 18.81 6.13 6.13
N GLU A 62 20.13 6.05 6.34
CA GLU A 62 20.74 6.36 7.63
C GLU A 62 20.39 7.81 8.03
N GLY A 63 19.76 7.97 9.20
CA GLY A 63 19.32 9.27 9.71
C GLY A 63 17.87 9.67 9.40
N ASP A 64 17.15 8.96 8.51
CA ASP A 64 15.74 9.29 8.20
C ASP A 64 14.79 9.09 9.40
N LEU A 65 15.21 8.27 10.36
CA LEU A 65 14.48 8.03 11.62
C LEU A 65 15.04 8.86 12.79
N ASP A 66 16.03 9.72 12.56
CA ASP A 66 16.59 10.54 13.63
C ASP A 66 15.54 11.52 14.14
N ASN A 67 15.30 11.47 15.45
CA ASN A 67 14.24 12.23 16.14
C ASN A 67 12.80 11.86 15.73
N VAL A 68 12.58 10.81 14.94
CA VAL A 68 11.25 10.27 14.65
C VAL A 68 10.87 9.30 15.78
N LYS A 69 9.88 9.68 16.58
CA LYS A 69 9.34 8.82 17.64
C LYS A 69 8.42 7.74 17.09
N SER A 70 7.59 8.09 16.12
CA SER A 70 6.64 7.18 15.49
C SER A 70 6.13 7.76 14.19
N PHE A 71 5.85 6.91 13.21
CA PHE A 71 5.07 7.27 12.03
C PHE A 71 3.96 6.25 11.83
N LYS A 72 2.84 6.69 11.25
CA LYS A 72 1.71 5.81 10.94
C LYS A 72 0.93 6.37 9.76
N LEU A 73 0.22 5.51 9.06
CA LEU A 73 -0.77 5.98 8.09
C LEU A 73 -1.98 6.57 8.82
N THR A 74 -2.59 7.56 8.21
CA THR A 74 -3.93 8.01 8.60
C THR A 74 -4.95 6.93 8.22
N ALA A 75 -6.17 7.03 8.74
CA ALA A 75 -7.28 6.16 8.31
C ALA A 75 -7.45 6.18 6.78
N TRP A 76 -7.29 7.37 6.17
CA TRP A 76 -7.32 7.54 4.71
C TRP A 76 -6.15 6.87 4.00
N GLY A 77 -4.95 6.90 4.57
CA GLY A 77 -3.79 6.18 4.04
C GLY A 77 -4.00 4.66 4.02
N TYR A 78 -4.55 4.09 5.09
CA TYR A 78 -4.90 2.67 5.13
C TYR A 78 -6.00 2.31 4.13
N ALA A 79 -7.05 3.13 4.05
CA ALA A 79 -8.14 2.94 3.07
C ALA A 79 -7.61 2.98 1.63
N LEU A 80 -6.73 3.94 1.32
CA LEU A 80 -6.13 4.06 0.00
C LEU A 80 -5.25 2.85 -0.33
N ALA A 81 -4.42 2.39 0.60
CA ALA A 81 -3.63 1.17 0.45
C ALA A 81 -4.51 -0.05 0.15
N ALA A 82 -5.61 -0.22 0.90
CA ALA A 82 -6.58 -1.29 0.66
C ALA A 82 -7.23 -1.18 -0.73
N CYS A 83 -7.57 0.03 -1.17
CA CYS A 83 -8.11 0.26 -2.52
C CYS A 83 -7.11 -0.19 -3.61
N TYR A 84 -5.83 0.20 -3.51
CA TYR A 84 -4.84 -0.24 -4.50
C TYR A 84 -4.65 -1.76 -4.50
N ILE A 85 -4.54 -2.38 -3.32
CA ILE A 85 -4.22 -3.81 -3.19
C ILE A 85 -5.43 -4.70 -3.51
N LEU A 86 -6.66 -4.26 -3.21
CA LEU A 86 -7.86 -5.09 -3.33
C LEU A 86 -8.77 -4.65 -4.47
N LEU A 87 -9.05 -3.35 -4.59
CA LEU A 87 -10.07 -2.85 -5.52
C LEU A 87 -9.59 -2.96 -6.98
N LEU A 88 -8.34 -2.59 -7.27
CA LEU A 88 -7.78 -2.70 -8.62
C LEU A 88 -7.73 -4.16 -9.12
N PRO A 89 -7.10 -5.11 -8.39
CA PRO A 89 -7.17 -6.53 -8.75
C PRO A 89 -8.60 -7.07 -8.79
N GLY A 90 -9.46 -6.62 -7.87
CA GLY A 90 -10.86 -7.03 -7.79
C GLY A 90 -11.66 -6.67 -9.04
N ILE A 91 -11.53 -5.43 -9.54
CA ILE A 91 -12.20 -4.99 -10.78
C ILE A 91 -11.71 -5.82 -11.98
N ILE A 92 -10.40 -6.07 -12.08
CA ILE A 92 -9.83 -6.86 -13.18
C ILE A 92 -10.35 -8.30 -13.13
N ALA A 93 -10.28 -8.95 -11.97
CA ALA A 93 -10.77 -10.30 -11.77
C ALA A 93 -12.28 -10.41 -12.05
N TYR A 94 -13.07 -9.44 -11.60
CA TYR A 94 -14.51 -9.38 -11.86
C TYR A 94 -14.82 -9.24 -13.35
N ARG A 95 -14.07 -8.40 -14.08
CA ARG A 95 -14.21 -8.27 -15.53
C ARG A 95 -13.93 -9.59 -16.23
N VAL A 96 -12.88 -10.31 -15.81
CA VAL A 96 -12.55 -11.63 -16.36
C VAL A 96 -13.66 -12.63 -16.07
N TYR A 97 -14.20 -12.64 -14.86
CA TYR A 97 -15.34 -13.49 -14.49
C TYR A 97 -16.55 -13.26 -15.40
N ILE A 98 -16.96 -12.01 -15.62
CA ILE A 98 -18.07 -11.68 -16.54
C ILE A 98 -17.75 -12.17 -17.95
N SER A 99 -16.53 -11.92 -18.44
CA SER A 99 -16.13 -12.31 -19.80
C SER A 99 -16.12 -13.83 -20.00
N GLN A 100 -15.91 -14.62 -18.95
CA GLN A 100 -15.95 -16.08 -19.02
C GLN A 100 -17.37 -16.66 -18.91
N ASN A 101 -18.29 -15.89 -18.33
CA ASN A 101 -19.69 -16.26 -18.11
C ASN A 101 -20.68 -15.68 -19.13
N LYS A 102 -20.26 -14.71 -19.96
CA LYS A 102 -20.97 -14.36 -21.19
C LYS A 102 -20.89 -15.54 -22.16
N LYS A 103 -21.96 -16.33 -22.21
CA LYS A 103 -22.29 -17.24 -23.31
C LYS A 103 -22.77 -16.43 -24.50
#